data_AF-M0AZY0-F1
#
_entry.id   AF-M0AZY0-F1
#
_cell.length_a   1.000
_cell.length_b   1.000
_cell.length_c   1.000
_cell.angle_alpha   90.00
_cell.angle_beta   90.00
_cell.angle_gamma   90.00
#
_symmetry.space_group_name_H-M   'P 1'
#
loop_
_entity.id
_entity.type
_entity.pdbx_description
1 polymer ?
#
loop_
_entity_poly.entity_id
_entity_poly.type
_entity_poly.pdbx_seq_one_letter_code
_entity_poly.pdbx_strand_id
1 'polypeptide(L)'
;MTLTPTDAIADTEMEAESGTDTLVATSTRGDPGDDHQRLCEFEFELVDEPDDRTESQRLITEQLLRHSQLWDAVALAAERDVPTVRIEEYNGTHPAFGHDSDGRYEYRDQYYRVRTAELE
;
A
#
# COMPACT_ATOMS: atom_id res chain seq x y z
N MET A 1 -20.30 3.30 -1.01
CA MET A 1 -19.30 3.05 -2.07
C MET A 1 -18.36 1.97 -1.57
N THR A 2 -18.34 0.83 -2.26
CA THR A 2 -17.44 -0.29 -1.96
C THR A 2 -16.10 -0.01 -2.62
N LEU A 3 -15.01 -0.20 -1.89
CA LEU A 3 -13.66 -0.13 -2.45
C LEU A 3 -13.37 -1.48 -3.11
N THR A 4 -12.88 -1.44 -4.34
CA THR A 4 -12.47 -2.64 -5.09
C THR A 4 -11.06 -2.41 -5.62
N PRO A 5 -10.15 -3.39 -5.51
CA PRO A 5 -8.84 -3.29 -6.12
C PRO A 5 -8.97 -2.99 -7.61
N THR A 6 -7.99 -2.27 -8.15
CA THR A 6 -7.88 -2.03 -9.58
C THR A 6 -7.44 -3.29 -10.32
N ASP A 7 -7.66 -3.33 -11.63
CA ASP A 7 -7.20 -4.41 -12.52
C ASP A 7 -5.66 -4.54 -12.59
N ALA A 8 -4.94 -3.61 -11.95
CA ALA A 8 -3.49 -3.64 -11.89
C ALA A 8 -2.95 -4.63 -10.84
N ILE A 9 -3.79 -5.23 -10.00
CA ILE A 9 -3.40 -6.31 -9.10
C ILE A 9 -3.56 -7.64 -9.83
N ALA A 10 -2.44 -8.28 -10.17
CA ALA A 10 -2.40 -9.51 -10.95
C ALA A 10 -2.69 -10.76 -10.10
N ASP A 11 -2.10 -10.80 -8.90
CA ASP A 11 -2.12 -11.96 -8.02
C ASP A 11 -2.07 -11.50 -6.57
N THR A 12 -2.52 -12.38 -5.66
CA THR A 12 -2.51 -12.14 -4.22
C THR A 12 -2.22 -13.43 -3.48
N GLU A 13 -1.24 -13.41 -2.59
CA GLU A 13 -0.84 -14.54 -1.74
C GLU A 13 -0.83 -14.13 -0.26
N MET A 14 -1.16 -15.06 0.64
CA MET A 14 -1.09 -14.84 2.08
C MET A 14 0.28 -15.28 2.60
N GLU A 15 1.03 -14.36 3.18
CA GLU A 15 2.24 -14.64 3.96
C GLU A 15 1.92 -14.58 5.46
N ALA A 16 2.14 -15.69 6.16
CA ALA A 16 1.97 -15.77 7.60
C ALA A 16 3.33 -15.79 8.28
N GLU A 17 3.84 -14.62 8.67
CA GLU A 17 5.08 -14.49 9.42
C GLU A 17 4.77 -14.22 10.89
N SER A 18 5.11 -15.17 11.77
CA SER A 18 5.13 -15.07 13.24
C SER A 18 4.10 -14.11 13.88
N GLY A 19 2.82 -14.24 13.53
CA GLY A 19 1.71 -13.56 14.22
C GLY A 19 1.14 -12.32 13.53
N THR A 20 1.54 -12.01 12.29
CA THR A 20 0.87 -10.99 11.47
C THR A 20 0.52 -11.61 10.11
N ASP A 21 -0.78 -11.61 9.80
CA ASP A 21 -1.29 -12.02 8.50
C ASP A 21 -1.07 -10.88 7.50
N THR A 22 -0.13 -11.08 6.56
CA THR A 22 0.17 -10.11 5.49
C THR A 22 -0.33 -10.67 4.16
N LEU A 23 -1.17 -9.91 3.47
CA LEU A 23 -1.52 -10.21 2.09
C LEU A 23 -0.51 -9.54 1.15
N VAL A 24 0.24 -10.34 0.40
CA VAL A 24 1.14 -9.86 -0.64
C VAL A 24 0.39 -9.82 -1.96
N ALA A 25 0.45 -8.68 -2.64
CA ALA A 25 -0.22 -8.46 -3.91
C ALA A 25 0.80 -8.07 -4.98
N THR A 26 0.85 -8.81 -6.08
CA THR A 26 1.71 -8.48 -7.21
C THR A 26 1.00 -7.54 -8.16
N SER A 27 1.61 -6.39 -8.45
CA SER A 27 1.06 -5.41 -9.40
C SER A 27 1.64 -5.57 -10.82
N THR A 28 0.80 -5.36 -11.83
CA THR A 28 1.21 -5.20 -13.23
C THR A 28 1.70 -3.79 -13.56
N ARG A 29 1.71 -2.86 -12.61
CA ARG A 29 2.27 -1.51 -12.87
C ARG A 29 3.80 -1.59 -12.92
N GLY A 30 4.36 -0.72 -13.74
CA GLY A 30 5.78 -0.72 -14.08
C GLY A 30 6.12 -1.69 -15.21
N ASP A 31 7.41 -1.87 -15.47
CA ASP A 31 7.95 -2.75 -16.49
C ASP A 31 9.16 -3.54 -15.93
N PRO A 32 9.04 -4.87 -15.73
CA PRO A 32 10.16 -5.71 -15.28
C PRO A 32 11.28 -5.84 -16.31
N GLY A 33 11.03 -5.49 -17.58
CA GLY A 33 12.03 -5.49 -18.65
C GLY A 33 12.83 -4.19 -18.77
N ASP A 34 12.47 -3.16 -17.99
CA ASP A 34 13.14 -1.86 -18.02
C ASP A 34 14.29 -1.82 -17.00
N ASP A 35 15.52 -1.68 -17.49
CA ASP A 35 16.74 -1.63 -16.66
C ASP A 35 16.76 -0.46 -15.66
N HIS A 36 15.92 0.55 -15.86
CA HIS A 36 15.76 1.71 -14.96
C HIS A 36 14.70 1.50 -13.89
N GLN A 37 13.95 0.41 -13.93
CA GLN A 37 12.96 0.08 -12.92
C GLN A 37 13.48 -1.01 -11.98
N ARG A 38 13.07 -0.91 -10.72
CA ARG A 38 13.37 -1.88 -9.67
C ARG A 38 12.06 -2.36 -9.08
N LEU A 39 12.08 -3.60 -8.58
CA LEU A 39 10.96 -4.13 -7.81
C LEU A 39 10.93 -3.38 -6.49
N CYS A 40 9.79 -2.80 -6.15
CA CYS A 40 9.59 -2.04 -4.93
C CYS A 40 8.38 -2.60 -4.17
N GLU A 41 8.41 -2.45 -2.85
CA GLU A 41 7.28 -2.75 -1.97
C GLU A 41 6.59 -1.48 -1.49
N PHE A 42 5.26 -1.53 -1.45
CA PHE A 42 4.39 -0.60 -0.77
C PHE A 42 3.66 -1.37 0.33
N GLU A 43 4.16 -1.26 1.56
CA GLU A 43 3.57 -1.89 2.74
C GLU A 43 2.53 -0.94 3.36
N PHE A 44 1.32 -1.46 3.52
CA PHE A 44 0.20 -0.84 4.18
C PHE A 44 -0.15 -1.62 5.44
N GLU A 45 -0.28 -0.92 6.55
CA GLU A 45 -0.61 -1.50 7.86
C GLU A 45 -1.75 -0.69 8.49
N LEU A 46 -2.82 -1.38 8.87
CA LEU A 46 -3.86 -0.83 9.74
C LEU A 46 -3.29 -0.69 11.16
N VAL A 47 -3.32 0.52 11.69
CA VAL A 47 -2.80 0.83 13.02
C VAL A 47 -3.89 1.40 13.92
N ASP A 48 -3.72 1.23 15.23
CA ASP A 48 -4.52 1.95 16.22
C ASP A 48 -4.35 3.47 16.07
N GLU A 49 -5.30 4.22 16.65
CA GLU A 49 -5.29 5.68 16.63
C GLU A 49 -3.89 6.24 16.99
N PRO A 50 -3.34 7.13 16.15
CA PRO A 50 -2.00 7.66 16.36
C PRO A 50 -1.97 8.45 17.67
N ASP A 51 -0.91 8.23 18.46
CA ASP A 51 -0.53 9.12 19.56
C ASP A 51 -0.51 10.58 19.08
N ASP A 52 -1.07 11.53 19.84
CA ASP A 52 -1.24 12.99 19.54
C ASP A 52 0.02 13.70 18.99
N ARG A 53 1.19 13.05 19.05
CA ARG A 53 2.48 13.54 18.59
C ARG A 53 2.80 13.26 17.12
N THR A 54 2.00 12.45 16.43
CA THR A 54 2.22 12.14 15.01
C THR A 54 1.04 12.58 14.17
N GLU A 55 1.23 13.58 13.32
CA GLU A 55 0.18 14.07 12.42
C GLU A 55 -0.10 13.03 11.33
N SER A 56 -1.36 12.60 11.22
CA SER A 56 -1.86 11.77 10.11
C SER A 56 -2.47 12.66 9.03
N GLN A 57 -2.19 12.34 7.77
CA GLN A 57 -2.81 13.02 6.65
C GLN A 57 -4.25 12.51 6.46
N ARG A 58 -5.23 13.38 6.66
CA ARG A 58 -6.64 13.08 6.37
C ARG A 58 -6.89 13.01 4.88
N LEU A 59 -7.35 11.87 4.40
CA LEU A 59 -7.71 11.64 3.03
C LEU A 59 -9.23 11.61 2.86
N ILE A 60 -9.71 12.31 1.83
CA ILE A 60 -11.06 12.09 1.27
C ILE A 60 -10.97 11.05 0.15
N THR A 61 -12.08 10.41 -0.21
CA THR A 61 -12.13 9.38 -1.26
C THR A 61 -11.48 9.84 -2.58
N GLU A 62 -11.68 11.09 -2.97
CA GLU A 62 -11.10 11.67 -4.18
C GLU A 62 -9.57 11.78 -4.14
N GLN A 63 -8.99 11.96 -2.95
CA GLN A 63 -7.54 11.96 -2.74
C GLN A 63 -7.02 10.52 -2.73
N LEU A 64 -7.72 9.60 -2.05
CA LEU A 64 -7.39 8.17 -2.08
C LEU A 64 -7.34 7.62 -3.51
N LEU A 65 -8.30 8.00 -4.36
CA LEU A 65 -8.35 7.63 -5.78
C LEU A 65 -7.14 8.10 -6.61
N ARG A 66 -6.39 9.10 -6.15
CA ARG A 66 -5.18 9.59 -6.82
C ARG A 66 -3.92 8.81 -6.42
N HIS A 67 -4.00 8.03 -5.35
CA HIS A 67 -2.92 7.17 -4.86
C HIS A 67 -3.28 5.72 -5.14
N SER A 68 -2.96 5.24 -6.34
CA SER A 68 -3.40 3.94 -6.84
C SER A 68 -3.01 2.78 -5.91
N GLN A 69 -1.78 2.79 -5.39
CA GLN A 69 -1.29 1.79 -4.44
C GLN A 69 -2.09 1.84 -3.13
N LEU A 70 -2.34 3.04 -2.59
CA LEU A 70 -3.11 3.19 -1.36
C LEU A 70 -4.58 2.79 -1.54
N TRP A 71 -5.18 3.10 -2.69
CA TRP A 71 -6.53 2.64 -3.04
C TRP A 71 -6.61 1.11 -3.05
N ASP A 72 -5.67 0.45 -3.74
CA ASP A 72 -5.63 -1.02 -3.82
C ASP A 72 -5.40 -1.64 -2.45
N ALA A 73 -4.47 -1.11 -1.66
CA ALA A 73 -4.14 -1.65 -0.35
C ALA A 73 -5.34 -1.59 0.62
N VAL A 74 -6.04 -0.45 0.67
CA VAL A 74 -7.25 -0.31 1.50
C VAL A 74 -8.37 -1.25 1.01
N ALA A 75 -8.52 -1.39 -0.31
CA ALA A 75 -9.53 -2.27 -0.89
C ALA A 75 -9.23 -3.75 -0.60
N LEU A 76 -7.98 -4.18 -0.75
CA LEU A 76 -7.51 -5.53 -0.48
C LEU A 76 -7.61 -5.89 1.02
N ALA A 77 -7.20 -4.98 1.90
CA ALA A 77 -7.33 -5.15 3.34
C ALA A 77 -8.79 -5.36 3.75
N ALA A 78 -9.70 -4.55 3.20
CA ALA A 78 -11.13 -4.67 3.46
C ALA A 78 -11.76 -5.93 2.82
N GLU A 79 -11.30 -6.35 1.64
CA GLU A 79 -11.80 -7.55 0.96
C GLU A 79 -11.37 -8.84 1.67
N ARG A 80 -10.12 -8.89 2.14
CA ARG A 80 -9.51 -10.09 2.74
C ARG A 80 -9.53 -10.11 4.27
N ASP A 81 -10.01 -9.05 4.90
CA ASP A 81 -10.05 -8.88 6.36
C ASP A 81 -8.66 -9.06 6.99
N VAL A 82 -7.66 -8.43 6.40
CA VAL A 82 -6.26 -8.48 6.85
C VAL A 82 -5.78 -7.11 7.34
N PRO A 83 -4.95 -7.06 8.40
CA PRO A 83 -4.41 -5.80 8.90
C PRO A 83 -3.29 -5.24 8.02
N THR A 84 -2.59 -6.11 7.28
CA THR A 84 -1.40 -5.73 6.52
C THR A 84 -1.51 -6.18 5.06
N VAL A 85 -1.16 -5.28 4.14
CA VAL A 85 -1.09 -5.55 2.70
C VAL A 85 0.25 -5.04 2.18
N ARG A 86 1.01 -5.89 1.48
CA ARG A 86 2.22 -5.50 0.75
C ARG A 86 1.93 -5.54 -0.75
N ILE A 87 2.09 -4.42 -1.45
CA ILE A 87 2.01 -4.39 -2.92
C ILE A 87 3.43 -4.39 -3.48
N GLU A 88 3.73 -5.36 -4.33
CA GLU A 88 4.99 -5.46 -5.05
C GLU A 88 4.80 -4.92 -6.47
N GLU A 89 5.54 -3.88 -6.83
CA GLU A 89 5.35 -3.12 -8.06
C GLU A 89 6.69 -2.65 -8.62
N TYR A 90 6.87 -2.73 -9.95
CA TYR A 90 8.06 -2.17 -10.58
C TYR A 90 7.95 -0.65 -10.67
N ASN A 91 9.01 0.05 -10.25
CA ASN A 91 9.03 1.50 -10.20
C ASN A 91 10.40 2.07 -10.57
N GLY A 92 10.43 3.19 -11.29
CA GLY A 92 11.66 3.89 -11.69
C GLY A 92 11.95 5.18 -10.89
N THR A 93 11.22 5.42 -9.80
CA THR A 93 11.39 6.60 -8.93
C THR A 93 12.28 6.23 -7.75
N HIS A 94 13.21 7.13 -7.42
CA HIS A 94 14.07 6.99 -6.25
C HIS A 94 13.94 8.22 -5.34
N PRO A 95 13.55 8.07 -4.05
CA PRO A 95 13.20 6.81 -3.36
C PRO A 95 11.94 6.14 -3.94
N ALA A 96 11.73 4.85 -3.63
CA ALA A 96 10.61 4.05 -4.16
C ALA A 96 9.28 4.80 -4.02
N PHE A 97 8.53 4.90 -5.12
CA PHE A 97 7.26 5.65 -5.22
C PHE A 97 7.35 7.17 -4.93
N GLY A 98 8.52 7.73 -4.60
CA GLY A 98 8.72 9.15 -4.30
C GLY A 98 8.86 9.46 -2.81
N HIS A 99 9.38 10.67 -2.51
CA HIS A 99 9.76 11.08 -1.14
C HIS A 99 8.58 11.18 -0.15
N ASP A 100 7.36 11.37 -0.64
CA ASP A 100 6.16 11.57 0.18
C ASP A 100 5.26 10.33 0.23
N SER A 101 5.77 9.16 -0.19
CA SER A 101 5.00 7.92 -0.21
C SER A 101 4.89 7.26 1.16
N ASP A 102 5.94 7.36 1.97
CA ASP A 102 5.92 6.96 3.37
C ASP A 102 5.07 7.93 4.19
N GLY A 103 4.25 7.40 5.10
CA GLY A 103 3.44 8.29 5.93
C GLY A 103 2.39 7.60 6.77
N ARG A 104 1.57 8.44 7.43
CA ARG A 104 0.36 8.02 8.12
C ARG A 104 -0.85 8.68 7.51
N TYR A 105 -1.89 7.92 7.31
CA TYR A 105 -3.10 8.37 6.65
C TYR A 105 -4.32 8.07 7.51
N GLU A 106 -5.29 8.97 7.50
CA GLU A 106 -6.61 8.77 8.11
C GLU A 106 -7.64 8.72 7.00
N TYR A 107 -8.43 7.65 6.93
CA TYR A 107 -9.57 7.54 6.02
C TYR A 107 -10.71 6.77 6.68
N ARG A 108 -11.91 7.37 6.70
CA ARG A 108 -13.12 6.81 7.35
C ARG A 108 -12.87 6.37 8.81
N ASP A 109 -12.28 7.26 9.61
CA ASP A 109 -12.02 7.04 11.05
C ASP A 109 -11.09 5.84 11.33
N GLN A 110 -10.34 5.39 10.33
CA GLN A 110 -9.29 4.38 10.45
C GLN A 110 -7.93 5.00 10.11
N TYR A 111 -6.90 4.47 10.75
CA TYR A 111 -5.54 4.97 10.64
C TYR A 111 -4.65 3.92 10.00
N TYR A 112 -3.79 4.40 9.12
CA TYR A 112 -2.95 3.54 8.31
C TYR A 112 -1.54 4.06 8.35
N ARG A 113 -0.59 3.14 8.34
CA ARG A 113 0.82 3.42 8.12
C ARG A 113 1.21 2.87 6.76
N VAL A 114 1.96 3.67 6.00
CA VAL A 114 2.60 3.24 4.77
C VAL A 114 4.10 3.29 4.92
N ARG A 115 4.77 2.25 4.42
CA ARG A 115 6.21 2.21 4.20
C ARG A 115 6.51 1.75 2.78
N THR A 116 7.56 2.28 2.21
CA THR A 116 8.01 1.96 0.87
C THR A 116 9.50 1.63 0.87
N ALA A 117 9.88 0.63 0.09
CA ALA A 117 11.26 0.24 -0.08
C ALA A 117 11.50 -0.40 -1.46
N GLU A 118 12.76 -0.43 -1.88
CA GLU A 118 13.21 -1.26 -3.01
C GLU A 118 13.46 -2.68 -2.48
N LEU A 119 13.03 -3.70 -3.21
CA LEU A 119 13.28 -5.12 -2.92
C LEU A 119 14.57 -5.57 -3.63
N GLU A 120 15.48 -6.22 -2.90
CA GLU A 120 16.81 -6.68 -3.38
C GLU A 120 16.80 -8.05 -4.09
#